data_AF-A0A975LBU5-F1
#
_entry.id   AF-A0A975LBU5-F1
#
_cell.length_a   1.000
_cell.length_b   1.000
_cell.length_c   1.000
_cell.angle_alpha   90.00
_cell.angle_beta   90.00
_cell.angle_gamma   90.00
#
_symmetry.space_group_name_H-M   'P 1'
#
loop_
_entity.id
_entity.type
_entity.pdbx_description
1 polymer ?
#
loop_
_entity_poly.entity_id
_entity_poly.type
_entity_poly.pdbx_seq_one_letter_code
_entity_poly.pdbx_strand_id
1 'polypeptide(L)'
;MSFSPLALLHEWNARADAAPLREFLLVGAVMDLSAVEEDLVPAAQDRGAAVTVLGTAAEEASVVRPDRTYALIERSVPDLALLLGDEHVVAAFGSGSATDEDRVWTVLRGGPDGVPWALAELGAWLSSCATGLTLPASLAARLTSLANRLEDLLLTNPTESAARVVHNLDAPLLSHLPEGPVDELTLHAPLRGYDAPALAALTRRLSPARVRLGVPGAWPEQDREDALRALADAGVEATAYPVAAGFPEHGGLVEWHRGDQRSALTCGANLAALTSAAATGANLELGLIVPAVPSPEPAETAAPEDGGHLAGVASEVAASGWSLEYDSGTHRVRGAFTNPVPVAARVVELLEEHADPVIVHAEGPKGWALIVWRRPTLLLASAPRGSAWRLYRVDPPATPASRLGGGEGLSRVGLTRTSAPLHRVPHRDVIAFLESLGTDHIALLESVGHLTRPL
;
A
#
# COMPACT_ATOMS: atom_id res chain seq x y z
N MET A 1 -1.08 -15.90 2.12
CA MET A 1 0.34 -15.54 1.93
C MET A 1 0.35 -14.34 1.03
N SER A 2 0.92 -13.22 1.47
CA SER A 2 1.15 -12.09 0.59
C SER A 2 2.29 -12.44 -0.37
N PHE A 3 2.18 -12.00 -1.62
CA PHE A 3 3.17 -12.25 -2.65
C PHE A 3 3.64 -10.90 -3.15
N SER A 4 4.87 -10.48 -2.89
CA SER A 4 5.44 -9.35 -3.62
C SER A 4 5.97 -9.81 -4.99
N PRO A 5 6.04 -8.93 -6.01
CA PRO A 5 6.73 -9.24 -7.26
C PRO A 5 8.17 -9.75 -7.06
N LEU A 6 8.90 -9.24 -6.05
CA LEU A 6 10.21 -9.75 -5.69
C LEU A 6 10.16 -11.19 -5.17
N ALA A 7 9.20 -11.52 -4.30
CA ALA A 7 9.00 -12.89 -3.82
C ALA A 7 8.68 -13.85 -4.98
N LEU A 8 7.92 -13.41 -5.98
CA LEU A 8 7.61 -14.21 -7.18
C LEU A 8 8.86 -14.47 -8.04
N LEU A 9 9.76 -13.50 -8.19
CA LEU A 9 11.05 -13.70 -8.86
C LEU A 9 11.93 -14.68 -8.09
N HIS A 10 11.99 -14.56 -6.76
CA HIS A 10 12.71 -15.52 -5.93
C HIS A 10 12.13 -16.93 -6.02
N GLU A 11 10.81 -17.07 -6.04
CA GLU A 11 10.14 -18.35 -6.23
C GLU A 11 10.47 -18.96 -7.60
N TRP A 12 10.43 -18.15 -8.67
CA TRP A 12 10.85 -18.57 -10.00
C TRP A 12 12.32 -19.04 -10.01
N ASN A 13 13.17 -18.31 -9.31
CA ASN A 13 14.58 -18.65 -9.14
C ASN A 13 14.79 -19.90 -8.29
N ALA A 14 13.89 -20.23 -7.38
CA ALA A 14 13.98 -21.44 -6.57
C ALA A 14 13.52 -22.73 -7.28
N ARG A 15 12.91 -22.63 -8.47
CA ARG A 15 12.36 -23.80 -9.19
C ARG A 15 13.44 -24.84 -9.53
N ALA A 16 13.12 -26.10 -9.27
CA ALA A 16 14.02 -27.24 -9.53
C ALA A 16 14.23 -27.53 -11.03
N ASP A 17 13.29 -27.12 -11.88
CA ASP A 17 13.36 -27.33 -13.33
C ASP A 17 14.23 -26.30 -14.07
N ALA A 18 14.73 -25.28 -13.37
CA ALA A 18 15.54 -24.21 -13.92
C ALA A 18 14.92 -23.54 -15.16
N ALA A 19 13.58 -23.47 -15.22
CA ALA A 19 12.87 -22.88 -16.35
C ALA A 19 13.35 -21.43 -16.59
N PRO A 20 13.72 -21.07 -17.84
CA PRO A 20 14.23 -19.74 -18.15
C PRO A 20 13.11 -18.70 -18.00
N LEU A 21 13.48 -17.54 -17.44
CA LEU A 21 12.62 -16.35 -17.45
C LEU A 21 13.04 -15.50 -18.65
N ARG A 22 12.13 -15.22 -19.57
CA ARG A 22 12.41 -14.47 -20.80
C ARG A 22 12.04 -13.01 -20.70
N GLU A 23 10.94 -12.72 -20.04
CA GLU A 23 10.45 -11.36 -19.88
C GLU A 23 9.94 -11.15 -18.46
N PHE A 24 10.21 -9.97 -17.93
CA PHE A 24 9.62 -9.46 -16.70
C PHE A 24 9.04 -8.08 -16.97
N LEU A 25 7.72 -7.92 -16.80
CA LEU A 25 7.04 -6.64 -16.86
C LEU A 25 6.59 -6.25 -15.45
N LEU A 26 6.91 -5.02 -15.06
CA LEU A 26 6.39 -4.37 -13.87
C LEU A 26 5.61 -3.10 -14.26
N VAL A 27 4.38 -3.00 -13.80
CA VAL A 27 3.56 -1.79 -13.89
C VAL A 27 3.23 -1.36 -12.47
N GLY A 28 3.33 -0.07 -12.15
CA GLY A 28 2.91 0.39 -10.83
C GLY A 28 2.78 1.90 -10.68
N ALA A 29 1.79 2.31 -9.88
CA ALA A 29 1.52 3.73 -9.61
C ALA A 29 2.56 4.36 -8.70
N VAL A 30 3.08 3.58 -7.75
CA VAL A 30 4.12 3.99 -6.80
C VAL A 30 5.33 3.10 -7.02
N MET A 31 6.43 3.71 -7.43
CA MET A 31 7.62 2.96 -7.83
C MET A 31 8.89 3.59 -7.27
N ASP A 32 9.59 2.83 -6.44
CA ASP A 32 10.97 3.14 -6.08
C ASP A 32 11.89 2.56 -7.16
N LEU A 33 12.29 3.40 -8.11
CA LEU A 33 13.18 3.01 -9.20
C LEU A 33 14.56 2.55 -8.70
N SER A 34 14.99 3.00 -7.52
CA SER A 34 16.26 2.54 -6.93
C SER A 34 16.13 1.10 -6.49
N ALA A 35 15.08 0.76 -5.74
CA ALA A 35 14.79 -0.62 -5.34
C ALA A 35 14.53 -1.54 -6.55
N VAL A 36 13.87 -1.02 -7.61
CA VAL A 36 13.71 -1.78 -8.85
C VAL A 36 15.07 -2.12 -9.48
N GLU A 37 16.00 -1.17 -9.55
CA GLU A 37 17.34 -1.38 -10.13
C GLU A 37 18.27 -2.20 -9.23
N GLU A 38 18.13 -2.10 -7.90
CA GLU A 38 18.99 -2.80 -6.94
C GLU A 38 18.52 -4.25 -6.69
N ASP A 39 17.22 -4.50 -6.65
CA ASP A 39 16.66 -5.80 -6.23
C ASP A 39 15.98 -6.56 -7.39
N LEU A 40 15.03 -5.93 -8.08
CA LEU A 40 14.15 -6.62 -9.04
C LEU A 40 14.85 -6.91 -10.38
N VAL A 41 15.57 -5.93 -10.92
CA VAL A 41 16.26 -6.07 -12.21
C VAL A 41 17.33 -7.18 -12.13
N PRO A 42 18.22 -7.22 -11.13
CA PRO A 42 19.16 -8.34 -10.99
C PRO A 42 18.45 -9.68 -10.82
N ALA A 43 17.42 -9.76 -9.97
CA ALA A 43 16.69 -11.00 -9.74
C ALA A 43 16.02 -11.56 -11.00
N ALA A 44 15.51 -10.69 -11.88
CA ALA A 44 14.96 -11.10 -13.19
C ALA A 44 16.06 -11.47 -14.19
N GLN A 45 17.15 -10.70 -14.23
CA GLN A 45 18.25 -10.90 -15.18
C GLN A 45 19.09 -12.14 -14.87
N ASP A 46 19.15 -12.59 -13.61
CA ASP A 46 19.78 -13.85 -13.21
C ASP A 46 19.20 -15.07 -13.95
N ARG A 47 18.00 -14.95 -14.53
CA ARG A 47 17.36 -15.97 -15.39
C ARG A 47 17.26 -15.61 -16.86
N GLY A 48 17.92 -14.54 -17.27
CA GLY A 48 17.99 -14.08 -18.65
C GLY A 48 16.80 -13.26 -19.11
N ALA A 49 16.02 -12.71 -18.18
CA ALA A 49 14.84 -11.93 -18.52
C ALA A 49 15.20 -10.54 -19.07
N ALA A 50 14.52 -10.11 -20.12
CA ALA A 50 14.42 -8.70 -20.45
C ALA A 50 13.41 -8.02 -19.52
N VAL A 51 13.74 -6.83 -19.03
CA VAL A 51 12.92 -6.13 -18.02
C VAL A 51 12.18 -4.95 -18.65
N THR A 52 10.87 -4.90 -18.49
CA THR A 52 10.03 -3.78 -18.91
C THR A 52 9.37 -3.15 -17.69
N VAL A 53 9.43 -1.82 -17.57
CA VAL A 53 8.84 -1.09 -16.45
C VAL A 53 7.97 0.04 -16.97
N LEU A 54 6.74 0.12 -16.50
CA LEU A 54 5.81 1.22 -16.73
C LEU A 54 5.36 1.81 -15.39
N GLY A 55 5.76 3.03 -15.09
CA GLY A 55 5.42 3.70 -13.84
C GLY A 55 4.64 5.00 -14.05
N THR A 56 4.14 5.54 -12.94
CA THR A 56 3.58 6.90 -12.90
C THR A 56 4.59 7.88 -12.29
N ALA A 57 4.71 9.06 -12.89
CA ALA A 57 5.52 10.16 -12.35
C ALA A 57 4.96 11.52 -12.78
N ALA A 58 5.30 12.58 -12.04
CA ALA A 58 4.88 13.94 -12.38
C ALA A 58 5.49 14.46 -13.70
N GLU A 59 6.65 13.93 -14.10
CA GLU A 59 7.31 14.24 -15.36
C GLU A 59 7.53 12.95 -16.14
N GLU A 60 7.15 12.96 -17.42
CA GLU A 60 7.36 11.81 -18.29
C GLU A 60 8.85 11.57 -18.52
N ALA A 61 9.27 10.30 -18.42
CA ALA A 61 10.64 9.89 -18.65
C ALA A 61 10.68 8.53 -19.33
N SER A 62 11.68 8.27 -20.16
CA SER A 62 11.87 6.94 -20.73
C SER A 62 13.34 6.59 -20.91
N VAL A 63 13.65 5.32 -20.72
CA VAL A 63 15.00 4.76 -20.86
C VAL A 63 14.89 3.47 -21.65
N VAL A 64 15.74 3.32 -22.66
CA VAL A 64 15.82 2.09 -23.46
C VAL A 64 17.26 1.58 -23.43
N ARG A 65 17.41 0.32 -23.03
CA ARG A 65 18.65 -0.45 -23.10
C ARG A 65 18.36 -1.81 -23.75
N PRO A 66 19.39 -2.57 -24.19
CA PRO A 66 19.18 -3.86 -24.84
C PRO A 66 18.40 -4.86 -23.97
N ASP A 67 18.64 -4.81 -22.66
CA ASP A 67 18.15 -5.72 -21.61
C ASP A 67 16.96 -5.15 -20.82
N ARG A 68 16.67 -3.85 -20.95
CA ARG A 68 15.57 -3.22 -20.20
C ARG A 68 14.97 -1.98 -20.85
N THR A 69 13.69 -1.74 -20.61
CA THR A 69 12.93 -0.60 -21.14
C THR A 69 12.02 -0.03 -20.07
N TYR A 70 12.21 1.25 -19.73
CA TYR A 70 11.40 1.96 -18.74
C TYR A 70 10.63 3.09 -19.39
N ALA A 71 9.41 3.32 -18.94
CA ALA A 71 8.75 4.60 -19.10
C ALA A 71 7.99 5.00 -17.83
N LEU A 72 8.02 6.28 -17.52
CA LEU A 72 7.17 6.93 -16.54
C LEU A 72 6.23 7.86 -17.30
N ILE A 73 4.94 7.81 -16.96
CA ILE A 73 3.91 8.65 -17.57
C ILE A 73 3.15 9.43 -16.49
N GLU A 74 2.51 10.54 -16.86
CA GLU A 74 1.73 11.35 -15.90
C GLU A 74 0.47 10.63 -15.41
N ARG A 75 -0.09 9.74 -16.23
CA ARG A 75 -1.30 8.99 -15.89
C ARG A 75 -0.98 7.93 -14.83
N SER A 76 -1.85 7.81 -13.82
CA SER A 76 -1.79 6.69 -12.87
C SER A 76 -2.09 5.36 -13.59
N VAL A 77 -1.19 4.39 -13.39
CA VAL A 77 -1.27 3.02 -13.93
C VAL A 77 -1.56 2.02 -12.81
N PRO A 78 -2.12 0.83 -13.11
CA PRO A 78 -2.38 -0.19 -12.09
C PRO A 78 -1.09 -0.89 -11.66
N ASP A 79 -1.15 -1.63 -10.55
CA ASP A 79 -0.05 -2.48 -10.10
C ASP A 79 -0.17 -3.88 -10.70
N LEU A 80 0.80 -4.25 -11.54
CA LEU A 80 0.88 -5.53 -12.25
C LEU A 80 2.33 -6.01 -12.29
N ALA A 81 2.56 -7.28 -11.96
CA ALA A 81 3.80 -7.96 -12.29
C ALA A 81 3.52 -9.15 -13.21
N LEU A 82 4.30 -9.29 -14.28
CA LEU A 82 4.16 -10.37 -15.26
C LEU A 82 5.52 -11.00 -15.54
N LEU A 83 5.64 -12.28 -15.25
CA LEU A 83 6.81 -13.13 -15.50
C LEU A 83 6.45 -14.10 -16.63
N LEU A 84 7.22 -14.07 -17.73
CA LEU A 84 7.03 -14.96 -18.87
C LEU A 84 8.28 -15.78 -19.12
N GLY A 85 8.14 -17.10 -19.07
CA GLY A 85 9.12 -18.08 -19.52
C GLY A 85 8.73 -18.69 -20.87
N ASP A 86 9.41 -19.77 -21.24
CA ASP A 86 9.14 -20.48 -22.52
C ASP A 86 7.83 -21.29 -22.48
N GLU A 87 7.47 -21.83 -21.32
CA GLU A 87 6.26 -22.66 -21.12
C GLU A 87 5.43 -22.23 -19.90
N HIS A 88 5.89 -21.20 -19.19
CA HIS A 88 5.34 -20.80 -17.89
C HIS A 88 5.04 -19.32 -17.88
N VAL A 89 3.99 -18.95 -17.15
CA VAL A 89 3.60 -17.56 -16.94
C VAL A 89 3.07 -17.36 -15.53
N VAL A 90 3.44 -16.24 -14.92
CA VAL A 90 2.90 -15.79 -13.65
C VAL A 90 2.52 -14.32 -13.81
N ALA A 91 1.25 -14.01 -13.58
CA ALA A 91 0.72 -12.65 -13.56
C ALA A 91 0.17 -12.35 -12.17
N ALA A 92 0.63 -11.27 -11.53
CA ALA A 92 0.19 -10.84 -10.22
C ALA A 92 -0.47 -9.47 -10.32
N PHE A 93 -1.68 -9.38 -9.78
CA PHE A 93 -2.52 -8.18 -9.79
C PHE A 93 -2.62 -7.67 -8.35
N GLY A 94 -2.22 -6.43 -8.10
CA GLY A 94 -2.10 -5.94 -6.74
C GLY A 94 -2.45 -4.48 -6.55
N SER A 95 -2.07 -3.97 -5.38
CA SER A 95 -2.36 -2.60 -4.94
C SER A 95 -1.22 -2.00 -4.12
N GLY A 96 0.04 -2.26 -4.50
CA GLY A 96 1.21 -1.88 -3.72
C GLY A 96 2.54 -1.88 -4.47
N SER A 97 3.58 -1.41 -3.78
CA SER A 97 4.95 -1.41 -4.31
C SER A 97 5.41 -2.84 -4.61
N ALA A 98 6.25 -2.97 -5.64
CA ALA A 98 6.79 -4.25 -6.09
C ALA A 98 7.69 -4.97 -5.06
N THR A 99 8.11 -4.25 -4.02
CA THR A 99 8.95 -4.74 -2.91
C THR A 99 8.21 -4.85 -1.58
N ASP A 100 6.96 -4.39 -1.50
CA ASP A 100 6.17 -4.37 -0.27
C ASP A 100 5.43 -5.71 -0.10
N GLU A 101 5.73 -6.42 0.98
CA GLU A 101 5.11 -7.70 1.33
C GLU A 101 3.76 -7.53 2.04
N ASP A 102 3.36 -6.33 2.47
CA ASP A 102 2.14 -6.10 3.26
C ASP A 102 0.90 -5.83 2.39
N ARG A 103 0.98 -6.11 1.09
CA ARG A 103 -0.06 -5.77 0.08
C ARG A 103 -0.66 -7.03 -0.54
N VAL A 104 -1.94 -6.96 -0.92
CA VAL A 104 -2.55 -8.07 -1.66
C VAL A 104 -2.04 -8.09 -3.07
N TRP A 105 -1.62 -9.29 -3.46
CA TRP A 105 -1.44 -9.66 -4.83
C TRP A 105 -2.21 -10.94 -5.09
N THR A 106 -3.11 -10.89 -6.06
CA THR A 106 -3.79 -12.09 -6.56
C THR A 106 -3.02 -12.60 -7.76
N VAL A 107 -2.59 -13.86 -7.71
CA VAL A 107 -1.64 -14.44 -8.67
C VAL A 107 -2.37 -15.43 -9.58
N LEU A 108 -2.25 -15.21 -10.88
CA LEU A 108 -2.68 -16.13 -11.94
C LEU A 108 -1.44 -16.83 -12.51
N ARG A 109 -1.50 -18.16 -12.65
CA ARG A 109 -0.39 -18.98 -13.13
C ARG A 109 -0.82 -19.83 -14.32
N GLY A 110 0.08 -19.95 -15.28
CA GLY A 110 -0.03 -20.87 -16.41
C GLY A 110 1.26 -21.65 -16.60
N GLY A 111 1.13 -22.85 -17.15
CA GLY A 111 2.25 -23.76 -17.33
C GLY A 111 1.92 -24.91 -18.28
N PRO A 112 2.79 -25.93 -18.35
CA PRO A 112 2.57 -27.14 -19.15
C PRO A 112 1.24 -27.86 -18.83
N ASP A 113 0.79 -27.79 -17.58
CA ASP A 113 -0.47 -28.40 -17.12
C ASP A 113 -1.71 -27.61 -17.54
N GLY A 114 -1.53 -26.38 -18.04
CA GLY A 114 -2.61 -25.53 -18.53
C GLY A 114 -2.32 -24.05 -18.37
N VAL A 115 -2.85 -23.26 -19.30
CA VAL A 115 -2.76 -21.80 -19.32
C VAL A 115 -4.18 -21.22 -19.24
N PRO A 116 -4.54 -20.53 -18.15
CA PRO A 116 -5.89 -20.01 -17.97
C PRO A 116 -6.30 -18.99 -19.03
N TRP A 117 -7.54 -19.09 -19.54
CA TRP A 117 -8.12 -18.12 -20.49
C TRP A 117 -8.06 -16.65 -20.04
N ALA A 118 -8.09 -16.38 -18.73
CA ALA A 118 -7.91 -15.05 -18.17
C ALA A 118 -6.59 -14.37 -18.60
N LEU A 119 -5.56 -15.13 -18.97
CA LEU A 119 -4.33 -14.56 -19.53
C LEU A 119 -4.51 -14.02 -20.96
N ALA A 120 -5.47 -14.53 -21.73
CA ALA A 120 -5.85 -13.95 -23.01
C ALA A 120 -6.36 -12.51 -22.84
N GLU A 121 -7.18 -12.30 -21.80
CA GLU A 121 -7.74 -10.98 -21.46
C GLU A 121 -6.63 -10.01 -21.02
N LEU A 122 -5.62 -10.50 -20.28
CA LEU A 122 -4.42 -9.71 -19.98
C LEU A 122 -3.63 -9.35 -21.25
N GLY A 123 -3.45 -10.29 -22.18
CA GLY A 123 -2.79 -10.04 -23.46
C GLY A 123 -3.52 -9.01 -24.31
N ALA A 124 -4.85 -9.10 -24.37
CA ALA A 124 -5.70 -8.12 -25.02
C ALA A 124 -5.55 -6.72 -24.37
N TRP A 125 -5.56 -6.65 -23.04
CA TRP A 125 -5.34 -5.39 -22.33
C TRP A 125 -3.97 -4.76 -22.62
N LEU A 126 -2.88 -5.55 -22.64
CA LEU A 126 -1.53 -5.08 -22.97
C LEU A 126 -1.48 -4.50 -24.39
N SER A 127 -2.10 -5.19 -25.35
CA SER A 127 -2.23 -4.72 -26.74
C SER A 127 -3.03 -3.41 -26.82
N SER A 128 -4.16 -3.34 -26.13
CA SER A 128 -4.98 -2.12 -26.11
C SER A 128 -4.25 -0.95 -25.45
N CYS A 129 -3.46 -1.19 -24.40
CA CYS A 129 -2.61 -0.17 -23.79
C CYS A 129 -1.55 0.36 -24.76
N ALA A 130 -0.93 -0.52 -25.56
CA ALA A 130 0.06 -0.13 -26.56
C ALA A 130 -0.49 0.85 -27.61
N THR A 131 -1.79 0.77 -27.90
CA THR A 131 -2.47 1.64 -28.88
C THR A 131 -3.28 2.79 -28.28
N GLY A 132 -3.81 2.61 -27.07
CA GLY A 132 -4.77 3.50 -26.43
C GLY A 132 -4.14 4.52 -25.48
N LEU A 133 -2.87 4.32 -25.09
CA LEU A 133 -2.13 5.24 -24.23
C LEU A 133 -1.05 5.97 -25.03
N THR A 134 -0.78 7.21 -24.65
CA THR A 134 0.41 7.94 -25.11
C THR A 134 1.64 7.32 -24.45
N LEU A 135 2.34 6.44 -25.16
CA LEU A 135 3.55 5.77 -24.68
C LEU A 135 4.72 6.01 -25.64
N PRO A 136 5.97 5.95 -25.14
CA PRO A 136 7.14 5.84 -26.01
C PRO A 136 6.99 4.64 -26.96
N ALA A 137 7.35 4.82 -28.24
CA ALA A 137 7.18 3.79 -29.27
C ALA A 137 7.87 2.46 -28.91
N SER A 138 9.03 2.53 -28.24
CA SER A 138 9.74 1.35 -27.73
C SER A 138 8.91 0.59 -26.70
N LEU A 139 8.26 1.28 -25.77
CA LEU A 139 7.43 0.64 -24.76
C LEU A 139 6.15 0.06 -25.38
N ALA A 140 5.48 0.78 -26.27
CA ALA A 140 4.31 0.26 -26.98
C ALA A 140 4.63 -1.03 -27.76
N ALA A 141 5.79 -1.07 -28.42
CA ALA A 141 6.28 -2.27 -29.09
C ALA A 141 6.57 -3.42 -28.10
N ARG A 142 7.11 -3.11 -26.91
CA ARG A 142 7.33 -4.12 -25.85
C ARG A 142 6.01 -4.68 -25.33
N LEU A 143 5.01 -3.85 -25.02
CA LEU A 143 3.69 -4.32 -24.58
C LEU A 143 3.02 -5.22 -25.63
N THR A 144 3.09 -4.84 -26.91
CA THR A 144 2.59 -5.67 -28.02
C THR A 144 3.33 -7.01 -28.10
N SER A 145 4.65 -7.01 -27.95
CA SER A 145 5.45 -8.24 -27.95
C SER A 145 5.10 -9.16 -26.77
N LEU A 146 4.85 -8.59 -25.59
CA LEU A 146 4.46 -9.36 -24.40
C LEU A 146 3.06 -9.97 -24.57
N ALA A 147 2.12 -9.21 -25.14
CA ALA A 147 0.79 -9.70 -25.48
C ALA A 147 0.85 -10.90 -26.43
N ASN A 148 1.63 -10.81 -27.51
CA ASN A 148 1.79 -11.90 -28.47
C ASN A 148 2.40 -13.14 -27.82
N ARG A 149 3.42 -12.99 -26.97
CA ARG A 149 4.01 -14.13 -26.24
C ARG A 149 3.00 -14.79 -25.29
N LEU A 150 2.15 -14.00 -24.65
CA LEU A 150 1.13 -14.52 -23.76
C LEU A 150 0.05 -15.30 -24.54
N GLU A 151 -0.31 -14.81 -25.72
CA GLU A 151 -1.19 -15.52 -26.65
C GLU A 151 -0.55 -16.83 -27.13
N ASP A 152 0.73 -16.81 -27.55
CA ASP A 152 1.46 -18.00 -27.97
C ASP A 152 1.46 -19.07 -26.86
N LEU A 153 1.74 -18.68 -25.61
CA LEU A 153 1.69 -19.57 -24.45
C LEU A 153 0.28 -20.13 -24.23
N LEU A 154 -0.75 -19.29 -24.26
CA LEU A 154 -2.14 -19.72 -24.10
C LEU A 154 -2.54 -20.77 -25.14
N LEU A 155 -2.12 -20.59 -26.39
CA LEU A 155 -2.44 -21.50 -27.49
C LEU A 155 -1.77 -22.88 -27.36
N THR A 156 -0.76 -23.02 -26.49
CA THR A 156 -0.12 -24.34 -26.26
C THR A 156 -1.02 -25.32 -25.52
N ASN A 157 -1.70 -24.87 -24.46
CA ASN A 157 -2.57 -25.70 -23.63
C ASN A 157 -3.61 -24.86 -22.88
N PRO A 158 -4.64 -24.33 -23.56
CA PRO A 158 -5.62 -23.45 -22.93
C PRO A 158 -6.51 -24.21 -21.95
N THR A 159 -6.72 -23.64 -20.77
CA THR A 159 -7.63 -24.18 -19.76
C THR A 159 -8.74 -23.20 -19.42
N GLU A 160 -9.96 -23.72 -19.31
CA GLU A 160 -11.08 -22.95 -18.77
C GLU A 160 -10.82 -22.64 -17.30
N SER A 161 -11.03 -21.38 -16.93
CA SER A 161 -11.01 -20.94 -15.54
C SER A 161 -12.15 -19.95 -15.31
N ALA A 162 -12.64 -19.91 -14.07
CA ALA A 162 -13.60 -18.90 -13.64
C ALA A 162 -12.93 -17.55 -13.35
N ALA A 163 -11.60 -17.44 -13.51
CA ALA A 163 -10.89 -16.19 -13.36
C ALA A 163 -11.15 -15.28 -14.56
N ARG A 164 -11.20 -13.96 -14.34
CA ARG A 164 -11.39 -12.96 -15.39
C ARG A 164 -10.50 -11.76 -15.13
N VAL A 165 -9.73 -11.33 -16.12
CA VAL A 165 -9.01 -10.07 -16.05
C VAL A 165 -9.95 -8.96 -16.50
N VAL A 166 -10.05 -7.91 -15.69
CA VAL A 166 -10.95 -6.77 -15.92
C VAL A 166 -10.18 -5.48 -15.84
N HIS A 167 -10.59 -4.46 -16.59
CA HIS A 167 -9.90 -3.18 -16.64
C HIS A 167 -10.87 -2.06 -16.96
N ASN A 168 -10.49 -0.81 -16.68
CA ASN A 168 -11.35 0.33 -17.00
C ASN A 168 -11.03 1.04 -18.33
N LEU A 169 -10.20 0.47 -19.21
CA LEU A 169 -9.69 1.19 -20.39
C LEU A 169 -10.80 1.83 -21.24
N ASP A 170 -11.77 1.04 -21.70
CA ASP A 170 -12.85 1.47 -22.61
C ASP A 170 -14.21 1.62 -21.92
N ALA A 171 -14.40 0.94 -20.79
CA ALA A 171 -15.62 0.96 -20.00
C ALA A 171 -15.28 0.98 -18.51
N PRO A 172 -16.14 1.52 -17.62
CA PRO A 172 -15.90 1.47 -16.18
C PRO A 172 -15.78 0.04 -15.65
N LEU A 173 -14.96 -0.19 -14.61
CA LEU A 173 -14.80 -1.52 -14.01
C LEU A 173 -16.13 -2.13 -13.55
N LEU A 174 -17.07 -1.29 -13.11
CA LEU A 174 -18.41 -1.73 -12.69
C LEU A 174 -19.19 -2.48 -13.79
N SER A 175 -18.90 -2.19 -15.06
CA SER A 175 -19.55 -2.86 -16.20
C SER A 175 -19.15 -4.34 -16.32
N HIS A 176 -18.01 -4.72 -15.73
CA HIS A 176 -17.52 -6.10 -15.71
C HIS A 176 -18.06 -6.91 -14.52
N LEU A 177 -18.68 -6.25 -13.53
CA LEU A 177 -19.30 -6.91 -12.39
C LEU A 177 -20.71 -7.41 -12.74
N PRO A 178 -21.20 -8.49 -12.09
CA PRO A 178 -22.54 -8.98 -12.34
C PRO A 178 -23.63 -7.96 -11.97
N GLU A 179 -24.82 -8.12 -12.55
CA GLU A 179 -26.02 -7.44 -12.05
C GLU A 179 -26.62 -8.21 -10.89
N GLY A 180 -27.08 -7.46 -9.88
CA GLY A 180 -27.71 -7.98 -8.68
C GLY A 180 -29.03 -8.75 -8.90
N PRO A 181 -29.63 -9.29 -7.83
CA PRO A 181 -29.22 -9.12 -6.43
C PRO A 181 -28.07 -10.05 -6.00
N VAL A 182 -27.29 -9.61 -5.01
CA VAL A 182 -26.33 -10.42 -4.26
C VAL A 182 -26.75 -10.50 -2.79
N ASP A 183 -26.42 -11.59 -2.11
CA ASP A 183 -26.79 -11.80 -0.71
C ASP A 183 -25.94 -10.94 0.23
N GLU A 184 -24.66 -10.78 -0.09
CA GLU A 184 -23.71 -10.01 0.71
C GLU A 184 -22.66 -9.38 -0.21
N LEU A 185 -22.34 -8.11 0.07
CA LEU A 185 -21.21 -7.40 -0.50
C LEU A 185 -20.22 -7.09 0.62
N THR A 186 -18.99 -7.59 0.51
CA THR A 186 -17.90 -7.29 1.45
C THR A 186 -16.89 -6.38 0.79
N LEU A 187 -16.64 -5.24 1.41
CA LEU A 187 -15.68 -4.24 0.95
C LEU A 187 -14.54 -4.21 1.95
N HIS A 188 -13.35 -4.64 1.55
CA HIS A 188 -12.17 -4.58 2.42
C HIS A 188 -11.39 -3.34 2.15
N ALA A 189 -11.08 -2.63 3.23
CA ALA A 189 -10.26 -1.44 3.23
C ALA A 189 -10.55 -0.58 2.01
N PRO A 190 -11.82 -0.22 1.76
CA PRO A 190 -12.21 0.27 0.46
C PRO A 190 -11.58 1.62 0.23
N LEU A 191 -10.38 1.52 -0.31
CA LEU A 191 -9.70 2.48 -1.12
C LEU A 191 -9.07 3.57 -0.26
N ARG A 192 -7.98 4.14 -0.75
CA ARG A 192 -7.37 5.28 -0.06
C ARG A 192 -8.34 6.45 -0.19
N GLY A 193 -9.27 6.55 0.75
CA GLY A 193 -10.33 7.55 0.79
C GLY A 193 -11.72 7.01 0.50
N TYR A 194 -12.69 7.67 1.11
CA TYR A 194 -14.12 7.51 0.87
C TYR A 194 -14.55 8.13 -0.47
N ASP A 195 -15.30 7.39 -1.30
CA ASP A 195 -15.98 7.90 -2.52
C ASP A 195 -17.45 7.46 -2.52
N ALA A 196 -18.33 8.34 -2.05
CA ALA A 196 -19.77 8.11 -2.00
C ALA A 196 -20.38 7.73 -3.38
N PRO A 197 -20.07 8.45 -4.47
CA PRO A 197 -20.52 8.06 -5.82
C PRO A 197 -20.17 6.62 -6.19
N ALA A 198 -18.94 6.17 -5.94
CA ALA A 198 -18.52 4.82 -6.28
C ALA A 198 -19.21 3.76 -5.42
N LEU A 199 -19.35 4.00 -4.10
CA LEU A 199 -20.10 3.11 -3.20
C LEU A 199 -21.58 3.00 -3.60
N ALA A 200 -22.21 4.12 -3.95
CA ALA A 200 -23.59 4.15 -4.40
C ALA A 200 -23.76 3.42 -5.74
N ALA A 201 -22.82 3.57 -6.67
CA ALA A 201 -22.85 2.87 -7.96
C ALA A 201 -22.66 1.36 -7.79
N LEU A 202 -21.74 0.93 -6.93
CA LEU A 202 -21.50 -0.47 -6.62
C LEU A 202 -22.72 -1.12 -5.95
N THR A 203 -23.30 -0.43 -4.97
CA THR A 203 -24.53 -0.85 -4.28
C THR A 203 -25.69 -0.97 -5.27
N ARG A 204 -25.84 -0.01 -6.20
CA ARG A 204 -26.87 -0.07 -7.23
C ARG A 204 -26.67 -1.24 -8.20
N ARG A 205 -25.43 -1.48 -8.65
CA ARG A 205 -25.09 -2.56 -9.60
C ARG A 205 -25.38 -3.93 -9.01
N LEU A 206 -24.89 -4.17 -7.80
CA LEU A 206 -24.96 -5.49 -7.15
C LEU A 206 -26.25 -5.69 -6.36
N SER A 207 -26.97 -4.62 -6.01
CA SER A 207 -28.19 -4.65 -5.19
C SER A 207 -28.05 -5.61 -3.99
N PRO A 208 -27.05 -5.39 -3.10
CA PRO A 208 -26.76 -6.30 -2.00
C PRO A 208 -27.85 -6.28 -0.92
N ALA A 209 -28.18 -7.43 -0.36
CA ALA A 209 -29.07 -7.50 0.80
C ALA A 209 -28.41 -6.95 2.08
N ARG A 210 -27.09 -7.07 2.20
CA ARG A 210 -26.28 -6.48 3.28
C ARG A 210 -24.88 -6.13 2.81
N VAL A 211 -24.25 -5.15 3.46
CA VAL A 211 -22.86 -4.76 3.21
C VAL A 211 -22.01 -4.96 4.45
N ARG A 212 -20.83 -5.57 4.28
CA ARG A 212 -19.79 -5.65 5.30
C ARG A 212 -18.64 -4.72 4.89
N LEU A 213 -18.29 -3.79 5.76
CA LEU A 213 -17.23 -2.81 5.53
C LEU A 213 -16.01 -3.12 6.43
N GLY A 214 -14.94 -3.66 5.84
CA GLY A 214 -13.67 -3.87 6.51
C GLY A 214 -12.95 -2.54 6.66
N VAL A 215 -12.78 -2.09 7.92
CA VAL A 215 -12.18 -0.80 8.26
C VAL A 215 -10.75 -1.03 8.78
N PRO A 216 -9.72 -0.51 8.09
CA PRO A 216 -8.34 -0.55 8.57
C PRO A 216 -8.19 0.22 9.87
N GLY A 217 -7.27 -0.19 10.75
CA GLY A 217 -7.00 0.53 12.00
C GLY A 217 -6.53 1.98 11.78
N ALA A 218 -5.96 2.27 10.60
CA ALA A 218 -5.50 3.60 10.21
C ALA A 218 -6.58 4.51 9.61
N TRP A 219 -7.81 4.04 9.38
CA TRP A 219 -8.89 4.90 8.86
C TRP A 219 -9.38 5.90 9.91
N PRO A 220 -9.46 7.20 9.60
CA PRO A 220 -10.11 8.17 10.47
C PRO A 220 -11.54 7.77 10.80
N GLU A 221 -11.97 8.02 12.05
CA GLU A 221 -13.35 7.71 12.48
C GLU A 221 -14.40 8.40 11.59
N GLN A 222 -14.12 9.63 11.15
CA GLN A 222 -14.99 10.39 10.25
C GLN A 222 -15.20 9.68 8.89
N ASP A 223 -14.14 9.14 8.29
CA ASP A 223 -14.22 8.45 6.99
C ASP A 223 -15.05 7.16 7.11
N ARG A 224 -14.93 6.45 8.24
CA ARG A 224 -15.78 5.30 8.56
C ARG A 224 -17.25 5.71 8.67
N GLU A 225 -17.55 6.78 9.39
CA GLU A 225 -18.93 7.27 9.54
C GLU A 225 -19.53 7.73 8.22
N ASP A 226 -18.75 8.43 7.40
CA ASP A 226 -19.20 8.92 6.09
C ASP A 226 -19.45 7.76 5.11
N ALA A 227 -18.60 6.73 5.11
CA ALA A 227 -18.81 5.51 4.33
C ALA A 227 -20.11 4.78 4.73
N LEU A 228 -20.34 4.61 6.04
CA LEU A 228 -21.57 4.00 6.55
C LEU A 228 -22.81 4.83 6.20
N ARG A 229 -22.71 6.16 6.28
CA ARG A 229 -23.80 7.07 5.91
C ARG A 229 -24.14 6.97 4.43
N ALA A 230 -23.14 6.93 3.54
CA ALA A 230 -23.38 6.78 2.10
C ALA A 230 -24.06 5.46 1.74
N LEU A 231 -23.69 4.37 2.42
CA LEU A 231 -24.34 3.07 2.23
C LEU A 231 -25.79 3.07 2.74
N ALA A 232 -26.03 3.74 3.87
CA ALA A 232 -27.38 3.93 4.40
C ALA A 232 -28.25 4.81 3.48
N ASP A 233 -27.69 5.89 2.93
CA ASP A 233 -28.36 6.77 1.95
C ASP A 233 -28.66 6.03 0.64
N ALA A 234 -27.84 5.03 0.29
CA ALA A 234 -28.11 4.10 -0.81
C ALA A 234 -29.15 3.03 -0.47
N GLY A 235 -29.70 3.03 0.76
CA GLY A 235 -30.78 2.15 1.20
C GLY A 235 -30.34 0.76 1.64
N VAL A 236 -29.07 0.57 2.00
CA VAL A 236 -28.53 -0.74 2.40
C VAL A 236 -27.98 -0.72 3.82
N GLU A 237 -28.24 -1.80 4.57
CA GLU A 237 -27.67 -2.01 5.88
C GLU A 237 -26.18 -2.38 5.77
N ALA A 238 -25.33 -1.59 6.42
CA ALA A 238 -23.89 -1.78 6.40
C ALA A 238 -23.33 -1.94 7.82
N THR A 239 -22.46 -2.92 8.01
CA THR A 239 -21.75 -3.16 9.28
C THR A 239 -20.24 -3.00 9.09
N ALA A 240 -19.64 -2.11 9.86
CA ALA A 240 -18.19 -1.96 9.92
C ALA A 240 -17.55 -3.04 10.81
N TYR A 241 -16.42 -3.58 10.40
CA TYR A 241 -15.62 -4.53 11.18
C TYR A 241 -14.13 -4.27 10.98
N PRO A 242 -13.26 -4.55 11.98
CA PRO A 242 -11.83 -4.41 11.80
C PRO A 242 -11.31 -5.42 10.78
N VAL A 243 -10.37 -4.99 9.92
CA VAL A 243 -9.67 -5.91 9.02
C VAL A 243 -8.85 -6.92 9.84
N ALA A 244 -8.92 -8.20 9.49
CA ALA A 244 -8.18 -9.25 10.19
C ALA A 244 -6.67 -9.07 10.06
N ALA A 245 -5.90 -9.48 11.07
CA ALA A 245 -4.44 -9.47 10.99
C ALA A 245 -3.94 -10.34 9.81
N GLY A 246 -3.02 -9.79 9.00
CA GLY A 246 -2.53 -10.45 7.78
C GLY A 246 -3.50 -10.38 6.58
N PHE A 247 -4.65 -9.71 6.73
CA PHE A 247 -5.43 -9.22 5.61
C PHE A 247 -4.99 -7.80 5.24
N PRO A 248 -5.08 -7.42 3.95
CA PRO A 248 -4.74 -6.09 3.49
C PRO A 248 -5.47 -4.99 4.24
N GLU A 249 -4.71 -4.12 4.88
CA GLU A 249 -5.22 -2.86 5.42
C GLU A 249 -5.51 -1.83 4.33
N HIS A 250 -5.13 -2.12 3.09
CA HIS A 250 -5.29 -1.24 1.96
C HIS A 250 -5.37 -2.04 0.65
N GLY A 251 -6.22 -1.61 -0.27
CA GLY A 251 -6.32 -2.22 -1.60
C GLY A 251 -7.78 -2.40 -2.01
N GLY A 252 -8.06 -2.45 -3.31
CA GLY A 252 -9.40 -2.65 -3.84
C GLY A 252 -9.78 -4.13 -3.80
N LEU A 253 -10.12 -4.66 -2.62
CA LEU A 253 -10.70 -6.00 -2.51
C LEU A 253 -12.22 -5.89 -2.28
N VAL A 254 -12.97 -6.32 -3.30
CA VAL A 254 -14.43 -6.35 -3.31
C VAL A 254 -14.89 -7.78 -3.46
N GLU A 255 -15.57 -8.32 -2.45
CA GLU A 255 -16.16 -9.66 -2.52
C GLU A 255 -17.68 -9.58 -2.60
N TRP A 256 -18.29 -10.47 -3.36
CA TRP A 256 -19.73 -10.63 -3.35
C TRP A 256 -20.13 -12.09 -3.30
N HIS A 257 -21.30 -12.32 -2.73
CA HIS A 257 -21.85 -13.64 -2.50
C HIS A 257 -23.24 -13.77 -3.12
N ARG A 258 -23.48 -14.85 -3.86
CA ARG A 258 -24.78 -15.17 -4.47
C ARG A 258 -25.04 -16.68 -4.39
N GLY A 259 -26.01 -17.08 -3.57
CA GLY A 259 -26.32 -18.49 -3.34
C GLY A 259 -25.14 -19.19 -2.66
N ASP A 260 -24.54 -20.18 -3.33
CA ASP A 260 -23.35 -20.89 -2.85
C ASP A 260 -22.06 -20.38 -3.50
N GLN A 261 -22.15 -19.35 -4.34
CA GLN A 261 -21.00 -18.81 -5.09
C GLN A 261 -20.50 -17.53 -4.45
N ARG A 262 -19.19 -17.50 -4.19
CA ARG A 262 -18.48 -16.30 -3.77
C ARG A 262 -17.42 -15.95 -4.79
N SER A 263 -17.31 -14.66 -5.07
CA SER A 263 -16.33 -14.11 -5.99
C SER A 263 -15.67 -12.90 -5.37
N ALA A 264 -14.43 -12.66 -5.74
CA ALA A 264 -13.68 -11.49 -5.33
C ALA A 264 -13.09 -10.79 -6.54
N LEU A 265 -13.12 -9.47 -6.55
CA LEU A 265 -12.34 -8.59 -7.40
C LEU A 265 -11.18 -8.06 -6.56
N THR A 266 -9.96 -8.29 -7.03
CA THR A 266 -8.76 -7.56 -6.58
C THR A 266 -8.41 -6.54 -7.65
N CYS A 267 -8.35 -5.26 -7.29
CA CYS A 267 -7.86 -4.18 -8.14
C CYS A 267 -7.07 -3.17 -7.30
N GLY A 268 -6.47 -2.19 -7.97
CA GLY A 268 -5.81 -1.06 -7.33
C GLY A 268 -6.75 -0.22 -6.46
N ALA A 269 -6.18 0.79 -5.81
CA ALA A 269 -6.85 1.58 -4.78
C ALA A 269 -7.72 2.74 -5.31
N ASN A 270 -7.95 2.86 -6.62
CA ASN A 270 -8.63 4.03 -7.19
C ASN A 270 -10.13 3.80 -7.47
N LEU A 271 -10.98 4.30 -6.57
CA LEU A 271 -12.44 4.20 -6.67
C LEU A 271 -13.04 4.82 -7.92
N ALA A 272 -12.45 5.90 -8.43
CA ALA A 272 -13.00 6.59 -9.59
C ALA A 272 -13.01 5.69 -10.85
N ALA A 273 -12.14 4.68 -10.90
CA ALA A 273 -12.08 3.69 -11.98
C ALA A 273 -13.26 2.69 -11.94
N LEU A 274 -13.95 2.54 -10.80
CA LEU A 274 -15.20 1.77 -10.74
C LEU A 274 -16.24 2.38 -11.65
N THR A 275 -16.35 3.71 -11.66
CA THR A 275 -17.43 4.44 -12.35
C THR A 275 -16.99 5.12 -13.65
N SER A 276 -15.70 5.16 -13.95
CA SER A 276 -15.16 5.92 -15.09
C SER A 276 -14.22 5.07 -15.94
N ALA A 277 -14.30 5.27 -17.26
CA ALA A 277 -13.37 4.66 -18.21
C ALA A 277 -12.08 5.50 -18.33
N ALA A 278 -10.93 4.86 -18.54
CA ALA A 278 -9.67 5.56 -18.74
C ALA A 278 -9.68 6.39 -20.04
N ALA A 279 -10.41 5.94 -21.07
CA ALA A 279 -10.63 6.69 -22.30
C ALA A 279 -11.28 8.06 -22.07
N THR A 280 -11.99 8.28 -20.97
CA THR A 280 -12.57 9.59 -20.60
C THR A 280 -11.64 10.45 -19.75
N GLY A 281 -10.35 10.07 -19.64
CA GLY A 281 -9.34 10.78 -18.85
C GLY A 281 -9.19 10.30 -17.41
N ALA A 282 -9.91 9.24 -17.01
CA ALA A 282 -9.69 8.62 -15.69
C ALA A 282 -8.34 7.87 -15.64
N ASN A 283 -7.85 7.61 -14.44
CA ASN A 283 -6.69 6.75 -14.22
C ASN A 283 -6.96 5.34 -14.74
N LEU A 284 -5.90 4.64 -15.15
CA LEU A 284 -5.98 3.28 -15.64
C LEU A 284 -6.02 2.32 -14.44
N GLU A 285 -6.93 1.36 -14.50
CA GLU A 285 -7.10 0.34 -13.47
C GLU A 285 -7.22 -1.03 -14.11
N LEU A 286 -6.69 -2.03 -13.41
CA LEU A 286 -6.68 -3.43 -13.80
C LEU A 286 -7.00 -4.26 -12.56
N GLY A 287 -7.78 -5.31 -12.75
CA GLY A 287 -8.13 -6.20 -11.68
C GLY A 287 -8.34 -7.63 -12.16
N LEU A 288 -8.49 -8.50 -11.19
CA LEU A 288 -8.72 -9.92 -11.39
C LEU A 288 -9.94 -10.32 -10.58
N ILE A 289 -10.95 -10.87 -11.26
CA ILE A 289 -12.09 -11.53 -10.64
C ILE A 289 -11.76 -13.01 -10.51
N VAL A 290 -11.93 -13.58 -9.31
CA VAL A 290 -11.73 -15.01 -9.04
C VAL A 290 -12.87 -15.58 -8.20
N PRO A 291 -13.13 -16.89 -8.27
CA PRO A 291 -13.83 -17.59 -7.20
C PRO A 291 -13.07 -17.37 -5.89
N ALA A 292 -13.80 -17.04 -4.84
CA ALA A 292 -13.23 -16.73 -3.54
C ALA A 292 -13.79 -17.66 -2.46
N VAL A 293 -12.98 -17.90 -1.44
CA VAL A 293 -13.45 -18.41 -0.15
C VAL A 293 -13.78 -17.22 0.74
N PRO A 294 -14.67 -17.35 1.73
CA PRO A 294 -14.94 -16.26 2.66
C PRO A 294 -13.65 -15.77 3.28
N SER A 295 -13.44 -14.46 3.26
CA SER A 295 -12.42 -13.83 4.10
C SER A 295 -12.58 -14.34 5.54
N PRO A 296 -11.48 -14.67 6.22
CA PRO A 296 -11.54 -15.09 7.61
C PRO A 296 -12.24 -13.99 8.39
N GLU A 297 -13.14 -14.38 9.27
CA GLU A 297 -13.59 -13.45 10.29
C GLU A 297 -12.34 -12.91 10.99
N PRO A 298 -12.27 -11.61 11.31
CA PRO A 298 -11.27 -11.17 12.25
C PRO A 298 -11.38 -12.13 13.41
N ALA A 299 -10.26 -12.74 13.80
CA ALA A 299 -10.27 -13.51 15.02
C ALA A 299 -10.98 -12.62 16.05
N GLU A 300 -11.75 -13.21 16.95
CA GLU A 300 -11.76 -12.67 18.29
C GLU A 300 -10.30 -12.80 18.77
N THR A 301 -9.39 -11.99 18.22
CA THR A 301 -8.37 -11.34 18.98
C THR A 301 -9.17 -10.79 20.13
N ALA A 302 -9.16 -11.54 21.23
CA ALA A 302 -8.99 -10.95 22.54
C ALA A 302 -8.25 -9.65 22.27
N ALA A 303 -8.94 -8.53 22.49
CA ALA A 303 -8.33 -7.20 22.44
C ALA A 303 -6.91 -7.39 22.96
N PRO A 304 -5.88 -6.99 22.19
CA PRO A 304 -4.52 -7.45 22.42
C PRO A 304 -4.28 -7.46 23.92
N GLU A 305 -3.85 -8.59 24.48
CA GLU A 305 -3.60 -8.71 25.93
C GLU A 305 -2.54 -7.68 26.41
N ASP A 306 -2.09 -6.76 25.56
CA ASP A 306 -1.49 -5.46 25.89
C ASP A 306 -2.43 -4.48 26.62
N GLY A 307 -3.73 -4.76 26.75
CA GLY A 307 -4.62 -3.94 27.58
C GLY A 307 -4.15 -3.81 29.04
N GLY A 308 -3.35 -4.76 29.54
CA GLY A 308 -2.71 -4.66 30.86
C GLY A 308 -1.44 -3.81 30.87
N HIS A 309 -0.63 -3.86 29.80
CA HIS A 309 0.67 -3.19 29.77
C HIS A 309 0.57 -1.75 29.26
N LEU A 310 -0.20 -1.48 28.21
CA LEU A 310 -0.53 -0.10 27.81
C LEU A 310 -1.28 0.63 28.93
N ALA A 311 -2.12 -0.07 29.71
CA ALA A 311 -2.70 0.48 30.94
C ALA A 311 -1.64 0.74 32.02
N GLY A 312 -0.60 -0.09 32.10
CA GLY A 312 0.57 0.13 32.96
C GLY A 312 1.37 1.37 32.55
N VAL A 313 1.73 1.50 31.27
CA VAL A 313 2.41 2.67 30.70
C VAL A 313 1.53 3.91 30.85
N ALA A 314 0.24 3.83 30.53
CA ALA A 314 -0.71 4.94 30.72
C ALA A 314 -0.84 5.33 32.20
N SER A 315 -0.77 4.37 33.13
CA SER A 315 -0.76 4.64 34.57
C SER A 315 0.54 5.31 35.03
N GLU A 316 1.70 4.90 34.50
CA GLU A 316 2.99 5.55 34.77
C GLU A 316 3.04 6.98 34.21
N VAL A 317 2.51 7.17 33.00
CA VAL A 317 2.38 8.48 32.34
C VAL A 317 1.39 9.37 33.12
N ALA A 318 0.26 8.81 33.58
CA ALA A 318 -0.71 9.51 34.43
C ALA A 318 -0.14 9.88 35.80
N ALA A 319 0.73 9.05 36.40
CA ALA A 319 1.44 9.37 37.64
C ALA A 319 2.36 10.58 37.49
N SER A 320 2.81 10.87 36.26
CA SER A 320 3.58 12.07 35.91
C SER A 320 2.69 13.28 35.58
N GLY A 321 1.36 13.14 35.68
CA GLY A 321 0.38 14.18 35.37
C GLY A 321 0.16 14.40 33.88
N TRP A 322 0.45 13.40 33.03
CA TRP A 322 0.26 13.45 31.59
C TRP A 322 -0.82 12.45 31.18
N SER A 323 -1.52 12.72 30.07
CA SER A 323 -2.39 11.75 29.42
C SER A 323 -1.66 11.12 28.23
N LEU A 324 -1.91 9.82 28.02
CA LEU A 324 -1.44 9.07 26.87
C LEU A 324 -2.67 8.57 26.12
N GLU A 325 -2.78 8.95 24.84
CA GLU A 325 -3.78 8.48 23.91
C GLU A 325 -3.07 7.83 22.73
N TYR A 326 -3.71 6.86 22.08
CA TYR A 326 -3.22 6.28 20.83
C TYR A 326 -4.15 6.67 19.70
N ASP A 327 -3.61 7.30 18.66
CA ASP A 327 -4.36 7.76 17.50
C ASP A 327 -3.55 7.48 16.23
N SER A 328 -4.12 6.69 15.32
CA SER A 328 -3.62 6.52 13.95
C SER A 328 -2.12 6.19 13.87
N GLY A 329 -1.67 5.18 14.63
CA GLY A 329 -0.25 4.78 14.65
C GLY A 329 0.66 5.64 15.54
N THR A 330 0.12 6.69 16.17
CA THR A 330 0.89 7.66 16.97
C THR A 330 0.40 7.71 18.41
N HIS A 331 1.32 7.55 19.35
CA HIS A 331 1.07 7.76 20.78
C HIS A 331 1.12 9.26 21.09
N ARG A 332 -0.03 9.85 21.41
CA ARG A 332 -0.17 11.26 21.76
C ARG A 332 -0.08 11.46 23.27
N VAL A 333 0.86 12.29 23.67
CA VAL A 333 1.10 12.65 25.07
C VAL A 333 0.72 14.10 25.29
N ARG A 334 -0.18 14.37 26.24
CA ARG A 334 -0.58 15.73 26.61
C ARG A 334 -0.37 15.95 28.10
N GLY A 335 0.03 17.16 28.47
CA GLY A 335 0.26 17.47 29.87
C GLY A 335 0.88 18.83 30.11
N ALA A 336 1.03 19.17 31.38
CA ALA A 336 1.68 20.41 31.81
C ALA A 336 3.21 20.26 31.83
N PHE A 337 3.85 20.19 30.66
CA PHE A 337 5.31 20.19 30.52
C PHE A 337 5.81 21.35 29.66
N THR A 338 6.99 21.87 30.02
CA THR A 338 7.61 23.03 29.34
C THR A 338 8.52 22.64 28.19
N ASN A 339 8.98 21.38 28.14
CA ASN A 339 9.79 20.83 27.07
C ASN A 339 9.18 19.48 26.62
N PRO A 340 8.59 19.40 25.42
CA PRO A 340 7.96 18.18 24.92
C PRO A 340 8.98 17.08 24.54
N VAL A 341 10.23 17.43 24.25
CA VAL A 341 11.22 16.47 23.72
C VAL A 341 11.60 15.37 24.74
N PRO A 342 11.96 15.68 26.01
CA PRO A 342 12.22 14.64 27.01
C PRO A 342 11.00 13.78 27.33
N VAL A 343 9.80 14.36 27.23
CA VAL A 343 8.54 13.66 27.47
C VAL A 343 8.32 12.61 26.37
N ALA A 344 8.40 13.02 25.11
CA ALA A 344 8.29 12.09 23.99
C ALA A 344 9.35 10.97 24.10
N ALA A 345 10.60 11.32 24.43
CA ALA A 345 11.69 10.36 24.52
C ALA A 345 11.50 9.35 25.67
N ARG A 346 10.95 9.78 26.80
CA ARG A 346 10.60 8.91 27.93
C ARG A 346 9.47 7.95 27.57
N VAL A 347 8.43 8.44 26.90
CA VAL A 347 7.31 7.59 26.48
C VAL A 347 7.75 6.58 25.41
N VAL A 348 8.65 6.96 24.50
CA VAL A 348 9.27 6.01 23.57
C VAL A 348 9.99 4.88 24.32
N GLU A 349 10.80 5.21 25.34
CA GLU A 349 11.53 4.21 26.15
C GLU A 349 10.58 3.25 26.90
N LEU A 350 9.40 3.73 27.32
CA LEU A 350 8.37 2.88 27.94
C LEU A 350 7.66 1.97 26.94
N LEU A 351 7.65 2.35 25.65
CA LEU A 351 6.93 1.62 24.59
C LEU A 351 7.84 0.73 23.73
N GLU A 352 9.15 0.97 23.70
CA GLU A 352 10.08 0.31 22.75
C GLU A 352 10.23 -1.20 22.93
N GLU A 353 9.83 -1.76 24.08
CA GLU A 353 9.81 -3.21 24.30
C GLU A 353 8.57 -3.87 23.67
N HIS A 354 7.57 -3.09 23.25
CA HIS A 354 6.23 -3.57 22.90
C HIS A 354 5.72 -3.06 21.54
N ALA A 355 6.31 -1.99 21.01
CA ALA A 355 5.99 -1.46 19.69
C ALA A 355 7.27 -1.22 18.89
N ASP A 356 7.25 -1.58 17.60
CA ASP A 356 8.30 -1.27 16.63
C ASP A 356 7.67 -1.07 15.24
N PRO A 357 7.72 0.14 14.63
CA PRO A 357 8.31 1.37 15.17
C PRO A 357 7.44 2.02 16.27
N VAL A 358 8.07 2.82 17.14
CA VAL A 358 7.35 3.67 18.10
C VAL A 358 7.27 5.10 17.57
N ILE A 359 6.06 5.62 17.43
CA ILE A 359 5.81 7.02 17.06
C ILE A 359 5.14 7.72 18.24
N VAL A 360 5.79 8.76 18.79
CA VAL A 360 5.27 9.53 19.93
C VAL A 360 5.20 11.00 19.56
N HIS A 361 4.01 11.58 19.72
CA HIS A 361 3.78 13.02 19.64
C HIS A 361 3.47 13.57 21.02
N ALA A 362 4.38 14.35 21.59
CA ALA A 362 4.16 15.07 22.84
C ALA A 362 3.75 16.53 22.56
N GLU A 363 2.57 16.93 23.01
CA GLU A 363 2.02 18.27 22.86
C GLU A 363 1.90 18.95 24.23
N GLY A 364 2.65 20.04 24.42
CA GLY A 364 2.57 20.90 25.59
C GLY A 364 2.04 22.30 25.24
N PRO A 365 1.75 23.15 26.24
CA PRO A 365 1.13 24.46 26.01
C PRO A 365 2.00 25.45 25.21
N LYS A 366 3.31 25.20 25.08
CA LYS A 366 4.27 26.11 24.43
C LYS A 366 4.97 25.50 23.21
N GLY A 367 4.62 24.28 22.82
CA GLY A 367 5.27 23.57 21.72
C GLY A 367 5.03 22.07 21.76
N TRP A 368 5.54 21.39 20.74
CA TRP A 368 5.38 19.96 20.56
C TRP A 368 6.69 19.30 20.11
N ALA A 369 6.75 17.98 20.28
CA ALA A 369 7.81 17.12 19.77
C ALA A 369 7.22 15.84 19.21
N LEU A 370 7.69 15.43 18.04
CA LEU A 370 7.42 14.15 17.41
C LEU A 370 8.72 13.35 17.38
N ILE A 371 8.67 12.14 17.92
CA ILE A 371 9.76 11.18 17.84
C ILE A 371 9.27 9.95 17.09
N VAL A 372 10.07 9.51 16.11
CA VAL A 372 9.91 8.22 15.43
C VAL A 372 11.13 7.38 15.79
N TRP A 373 10.90 6.23 16.40
CA TRP A 373 11.93 5.34 16.92
C TRP A 373 11.80 3.95 16.32
N ARG A 374 12.86 3.50 15.66
CA ARG A 374 13.06 2.11 15.25
C ARG A 374 14.52 1.80 15.45
N ARG A 375 14.84 0.96 16.43
CA ARG A 375 16.23 0.76 16.87
C ARG A 375 17.13 0.39 15.68
N PRO A 376 18.31 1.02 15.52
CA PRO A 376 18.95 2.01 16.40
C PRO A 376 18.69 3.47 15.98
N THR A 377 17.71 3.75 15.13
CA THR A 377 17.48 5.05 14.50
C THR A 377 16.35 5.83 15.18
N LEU A 378 16.65 7.07 15.57
CA LEU A 378 15.70 8.01 16.15
C LEU A 378 15.57 9.25 15.28
N LEU A 379 14.38 9.54 14.81
CA LEU A 379 14.04 10.81 14.18
C LEU A 379 13.33 11.71 15.18
N LEU A 380 13.73 12.98 15.24
CA LEU A 380 13.13 14.02 16.06
C LEU A 380 12.71 15.20 15.19
N ALA A 381 11.44 15.61 15.33
CA ALA A 381 10.91 16.89 14.91
C ALA A 381 10.32 17.61 16.13
N SER A 382 10.55 18.92 16.27
CA SER A 382 9.99 19.68 17.38
C SER A 382 9.83 21.15 17.02
N ALA A 383 8.80 21.80 17.55
CA ALA A 383 8.55 23.23 17.35
C ALA A 383 7.93 23.89 18.60
N PRO A 384 8.18 25.19 18.86
CA PRO A 384 9.05 26.10 18.09
C PRO A 384 10.53 25.92 18.44
N ARG A 385 10.86 25.16 19.49
CA ARG A 385 12.25 24.87 19.85
C ARG A 385 12.80 23.81 18.91
N GLY A 386 13.86 24.16 18.18
CA GLY A 386 14.58 23.23 17.33
C GLY A 386 14.11 23.16 15.88
N SER A 387 12.85 23.52 15.58
CA SER A 387 12.16 23.66 14.26
C SER A 387 12.85 23.08 13.03
N ALA A 388 13.33 21.85 13.13
CA ALA A 388 14.11 21.16 12.11
C ALA A 388 14.10 19.66 12.40
N TRP A 389 14.24 18.89 11.33
CA TRP A 389 14.38 17.44 11.39
C TRP A 389 15.78 17.04 11.85
N ARG A 390 15.86 16.11 12.79
CA ARG A 390 17.12 15.58 13.33
C ARG A 390 17.08 14.07 13.38
N LEU A 391 18.06 13.44 12.74
CA LEU A 391 18.23 12.00 12.78
C LEU A 391 19.38 11.66 13.72
N TYR A 392 19.15 10.70 14.60
CA TYR A 392 20.11 10.19 15.56
C TYR A 392 20.28 8.69 15.37
N ARG A 393 21.48 8.21 15.67
CA ARG A 393 21.77 6.82 15.94
C ARG A 393 21.96 6.65 17.45
N VAL A 394 21.23 5.71 18.03
CA VAL A 394 21.23 5.41 19.46
C VAL A 394 21.54 3.92 19.64
N ASP A 395 22.83 3.62 19.80
CA ASP A 395 23.30 2.27 20.09
C ASP A 395 23.24 1.97 21.60
N PRO A 396 22.96 0.70 22.01
CA PRO A 396 23.03 0.28 23.41
C PRO A 396 24.40 0.60 24.05
N PRO A 397 24.46 0.95 25.35
CA PRO A 397 23.39 0.93 26.35
C PRO A 397 22.57 2.23 26.41
N ALA A 398 22.70 3.14 25.45
CA ALA A 398 21.96 4.39 25.46
C ALA A 398 20.51 4.18 25.02
N THR A 399 19.59 4.91 25.64
CA THR A 399 18.16 4.94 25.31
C THR A 399 17.74 6.29 24.71
N PRO A 400 16.60 6.37 23.99
CA PRO A 400 16.02 7.64 23.54
C PRO A 400 15.96 8.69 24.65
N ALA A 401 15.51 8.30 25.85
CA ALA A 401 15.44 9.18 27.01
C ALA A 401 16.82 9.65 27.47
N SER A 402 17.81 8.77 27.56
CA SER A 402 19.20 9.16 27.89
C SER A 402 19.79 10.12 26.85
N ARG A 403 19.38 9.96 25.58
CA ARG A 403 19.92 10.71 24.45
C ARG A 403 19.38 12.14 24.40
N LEU A 404 18.10 12.30 24.76
CA LEU A 404 17.36 13.56 24.63
C LEU A 404 16.99 14.22 25.98
N GLY A 405 17.27 13.56 27.11
CA GLY A 405 16.90 14.03 28.45
C GLY A 405 17.93 14.93 29.16
N GLY A 406 19.11 15.17 28.57
CA GLY A 406 20.20 15.90 29.23
C GLY A 406 20.29 17.39 28.88
N GLY A 407 19.87 18.28 29.79
CA GLY A 407 20.29 19.70 29.86
C GLY A 407 19.63 20.71 28.91
N GLU A 408 19.94 22.00 29.08
CA GLU A 408 19.44 23.10 28.24
C GLU A 408 19.96 22.97 26.80
N GLY A 409 19.16 22.35 25.93
CA GLY A 409 19.42 22.27 24.49
C GLY A 409 19.09 20.89 23.91
N LEU A 410 19.14 20.79 22.58
CA LEU A 410 19.02 19.50 21.90
C LEU A 410 20.40 18.84 21.81
N SER A 411 20.48 17.56 22.18
CA SER A 411 21.73 16.80 22.16
C SER A 411 22.33 16.73 20.75
N ARG A 412 23.66 16.79 20.67
CA ARG A 412 24.45 16.54 19.46
C ARG A 412 25.10 15.16 19.45
N VAL A 413 25.06 14.44 20.57
CA VAL A 413 25.66 13.10 20.66
C VAL A 413 24.79 12.14 19.89
N GLY A 414 25.39 11.30 19.03
CA GLY A 414 24.65 10.36 18.18
C GLY A 414 23.88 11.02 17.03
N LEU A 415 23.90 12.35 16.91
CA LEU A 415 23.27 13.07 15.80
C LEU A 415 23.98 12.72 14.50
N THR A 416 23.30 11.99 13.63
CA THR A 416 23.83 11.62 12.32
C THR A 416 23.60 12.75 11.33
N ARG A 417 22.43 13.42 11.41
CA ARG A 417 22.04 14.49 10.49
C ARG A 417 21.17 15.54 11.16
N THR A 418 21.45 16.80 10.85
CA THR A 418 20.47 17.88 10.88
C THR A 418 20.21 18.29 9.45
N SER A 419 18.98 18.18 8.98
CA SER A 419 18.70 18.33 7.56
C SER A 419 18.20 19.72 7.18
N ALA A 420 16.96 20.04 7.57
CA ALA A 420 16.24 21.21 7.10
C ALA A 420 15.17 21.64 8.13
N PRO A 421 14.74 22.91 8.08
CA PRO A 421 13.56 23.36 8.81
C PRO A 421 12.33 22.51 8.50
N LEU A 422 11.39 22.40 9.46
CA LEU A 422 10.21 21.52 9.30
C LEU A 422 9.33 21.86 8.09
N HIS A 423 9.32 23.12 7.65
CA HIS A 423 8.58 23.58 6.46
C HIS A 423 9.30 23.31 5.12
N ARG A 424 10.43 22.60 5.14
CA ARG A 424 11.18 22.21 3.94
C ARG A 424 11.31 20.70 3.89
N VAL A 425 11.47 20.20 2.67
CA VAL A 425 11.78 18.80 2.40
C VAL A 425 13.04 18.41 3.20
N PRO A 426 12.98 17.34 4.02
CA PRO A 426 14.12 16.90 4.80
C PRO A 426 15.18 16.24 3.91
N HIS A 427 16.36 16.01 4.47
CA HIS A 427 17.45 15.34 3.77
C HIS A 427 17.08 13.90 3.44
N ARG A 428 17.62 13.36 2.33
CA ARG A 428 17.35 12.01 1.84
C ARG A 428 17.46 10.91 2.91
N ASP A 429 18.42 11.00 3.83
CA ASP A 429 18.57 10.01 4.92
C ASP A 429 17.36 9.98 5.88
N VAL A 430 16.66 11.11 6.05
CA VAL A 430 15.40 11.17 6.81
C VAL A 430 14.25 10.61 5.97
N ILE A 431 14.20 10.96 4.69
CA ILE A 431 13.19 10.46 3.74
C ILE A 431 13.26 8.93 3.67
N ALA A 432 14.44 8.37 3.40
CA ALA A 432 14.67 6.92 3.34
C ALA A 432 14.31 6.22 4.66
N PHE A 433 14.58 6.86 5.81
CA PHE A 433 14.16 6.31 7.10
C PHE A 433 12.64 6.27 7.22
N LEU A 434 11.92 7.33 6.83
CA LEU A 434 10.46 7.37 6.87
C LEU A 434 9.81 6.41 5.86
N GLU A 435 10.37 6.32 4.65
CA GLU A 435 9.93 5.39 3.62
C GLU A 435 10.07 3.93 4.09
N SER A 436 11.15 3.61 4.83
CA SER A 436 11.32 2.28 5.44
C SER A 436 10.26 1.92 6.50
N LEU A 437 9.44 2.90 6.89
CA LEU A 437 8.32 2.76 7.82
C LEU A 437 6.96 2.92 7.11
N GLY A 438 6.94 2.97 5.77
CA GLY A 438 5.71 3.15 5.00
C GLY A 438 5.04 4.52 5.18
N THR A 439 5.78 5.54 5.62
CA THR A 439 5.27 6.90 5.84
C THR A 439 6.16 7.96 5.19
N ASP A 440 5.73 9.22 5.22
CA ASP A 440 6.51 10.34 4.73
C ASP A 440 6.44 11.54 5.69
N HIS A 441 7.31 12.52 5.43
CA HIS A 441 7.46 13.69 6.28
C HIS A 441 6.26 14.65 6.24
N ILE A 442 5.45 14.63 5.18
CA ILE A 442 4.22 15.42 5.07
C ILE A 442 3.15 14.75 5.93
N ALA A 443 2.90 13.46 5.74
CA ALA A 443 1.93 12.67 6.51
C ALA A 443 2.20 12.77 8.03
N LEU A 444 3.47 12.71 8.44
CA LEU A 444 3.85 12.90 9.84
C LEU A 444 3.62 14.31 10.37
N LEU A 445 3.77 15.35 9.54
CA LEU A 445 3.48 16.73 9.95
C LEU A 445 1.97 17.03 9.96
N GLU A 446 1.20 16.38 9.09
CA GLU A 446 -0.26 16.41 9.09
C GLU A 446 -0.83 15.74 10.34
N SER A 447 -0.30 14.56 10.71
CA SER A 447 -0.77 13.81 11.88
C SER A 447 -0.56 14.55 13.21
N VAL A 448 0.37 15.50 13.26
CA VAL A 448 0.61 16.39 14.40
C VAL A 448 0.02 17.80 14.22
N GLY A 449 -0.74 18.04 13.16
CA GLY A 449 -1.42 19.31 12.89
C GLY A 449 -0.48 20.49 12.63
N HIS A 450 0.74 20.23 12.16
CA HIS A 450 1.71 21.30 11.88
C HIS A 450 1.40 22.05 10.57
N LEU A 451 0.87 21.36 9.55
CA LEU A 451 0.57 21.95 8.24
C LEU A 451 -0.76 22.72 8.19
N THR A 452 -1.63 22.55 9.18
CA THR A 452 -2.95 23.21 9.26
C THR A 452 -2.94 24.56 9.98
N ARG A 453 -1.77 25.01 10.49
CA ARG A 453 -1.61 26.32 11.13
C ARG A 453 -0.87 27.27 10.17
N PRO A 454 -1.34 28.53 9.97
CA PRO A 454 -0.59 29.50 9.16
C PRO A 454 0.80 29.71 9.77
N LEU A 455 1.83 29.63 8.93
CA LEU A 455 3.25 29.80 9.29
C LEU A 455 3.53 31.18 9.91
#